data_AF-A0A2P7Q134-F1
#
_entry.id   AF-A0A2P7Q134-F1
#
_cell.length_a   1.000
_cell.length_b   1.000
_cell.length_c   1.000
_cell.angle_alpha   90.00
_cell.angle_beta   90.00
_cell.angle_gamma   90.00
#
_symmetry.space_group_name_H-M   'P 1'
#
loop_
_entity.id
_entity.type
_entity.pdbx_description
1 polymer ?
#
loop_
_entity_poly.entity_id
_entity_poly.type
_entity_poly.pdbx_seq_one_letter_code
_entity_poly.pdbx_strand_id
1 'polypeptide(L)' 'MKDIDLKDLSYEEAMYKMEDILKKLESGNNKLDDSLKLYEEGIKLYRYCNEILDKAELKVSKFNDQNEEVEVNI' A
#
# COMPACT_ATOMS: atom_id res chain seq x y z
N MET A 1 4.36 -9.97 18.35
CA MET A 1 4.47 -8.67 17.65
C MET A 1 3.12 -8.01 17.76
N LYS A 2 3.05 -6.70 18.02
CA LYS A 2 1.76 -5.99 18.12
C LYS A 2 1.06 -6.08 16.77
N ASP A 3 -0.16 -6.62 16.76
CA ASP A 3 -1.08 -6.49 15.62
C ASP A 3 -1.36 -5.00 15.44
N ILE A 4 -0.65 -4.37 14.50
CA ILE A 4 -0.95 -3.00 14.07
C ILE A 4 -2.10 -3.14 13.10
N ASP A 5 -3.25 -2.52 13.40
CA ASP A 5 -4.37 -2.47 12.46
C ASP A 5 -3.89 -1.72 11.22
N LEU A 6 -4.03 -2.33 10.04
CA LEU A 6 -3.66 -1.72 8.76
C LEU A 6 -4.32 -0.34 8.61
N LYS A 7 -5.52 -0.16 9.19
CA LYS A 7 -6.29 1.09 9.12
C LYS A 7 -5.60 2.28 9.79
N ASP A 8 -4.66 2.05 10.69
CA ASP A 8 -3.96 3.11 11.43
C ASP A 8 -2.68 3.60 10.72
N LEU A 9 -2.30 2.99 9.60
CA LEU A 9 -1.07 3.33 8.88
C LEU A 9 -1.27 4.51 7.92
N SER A 10 -0.26 5.36 7.77
CA SER A 10 -0.17 6.24 6.60
C SER A 10 0.18 5.44 5.33
N TYR A 11 0.01 6.05 4.15
CA TYR A 11 0.46 5.46 2.89
C TYR A 11 1.96 5.16 2.90
N GLU A 12 2.75 6.13 3.36
CA GLU A 12 4.21 6.03 3.46
C GLU A 12 4.61 4.91 4.42
N GLU A 13 3.95 4.80 5.57
CA GLU A 13 4.21 3.73 6.54
C GLU A 13 3.88 2.34 5.97
N ALA A 14 2.75 2.22 5.26
CA ALA A 14 2.38 0.97 4.60
C ALA A 14 3.37 0.59 3.49
N MET A 15 3.83 1.57 2.70
CA MET A 15 4.85 1.36 1.67
C MET A 15 6.20 0.95 2.27
N TYR A 16 6.65 1.59 3.35
CA TYR A 16 7.89 1.19 4.03
C TYR A 16 7.83 -0.25 4.54
N LYS A 17 6.70 -0.67 5.10
CA LYS A 17 6.50 -2.07 5.51
C LYS A 17 6.52 -3.02 4.31
N MET A 18 5.90 -2.63 3.20
CA MET A 18 5.89 -3.45 1.98
C MET A 18 7.30 -3.61 1.40
N GLU A 19 8.11 -2.56 1.38
CA GLU A 19 9.52 -2.64 0.98
C GLU A 19 10.34 -3.57 1.88
N ASP A 20 10.11 -3.52 3.20
CA ASP A 20 10.78 -4.41 4.15
C ASP A 20 10.42 -5.88 3.92
N ILE A 21 9.16 -6.17 3.62
CA ILE A 21 8.69 -7.51 3.23
C ILE A 21 9.36 -7.97 1.94
N LEU A 22 9.43 -7.11 0.90
CA LEU A 22 10.09 -7.44 -0.35
C LEU A 22 11.57 -7.76 -0.14
N LYS A 23 12.28 -6.93 0.63
CA LYS A 23 13.69 -7.18 0.99
C LYS A 23 13.87 -8.53 1.70
N LYS A 24 12.96 -8.89 2.61
CA LYS A 24 13.01 -10.19 3.29
C LYS A 24 12.79 -11.34 2.31
N LEU A 25 11.80 -11.23 1.42
CA LEU A 25 11.53 -12.26 0.40
C LEU A 25 12.71 -12.43 -0.56
N GLU A 26 13.30 -11.32 -1.02
CA GLU A 26 14.45 -11.30 -1.92
C GLU A 26 15.73 -11.88 -1.29
N SER A 27 15.88 -11.77 0.03
CA SER A 27 17.05 -12.30 0.73
C SER A 27 17.20 -13.83 0.64
N GLY A 28 16.12 -14.55 0.31
CA GLY A 28 16.14 -16.01 0.12
C GLY A 28 16.42 -16.85 1.37
N ASN A 29 16.56 -16.22 2.55
CA ASN A 29 16.94 -16.90 3.79
C ASN A 29 15.75 -17.38 4.64
N ASN A 30 14.52 -17.20 4.15
CA ASN A 30 13.30 -17.57 4.87
C ASN A 30 12.90 -19.02 4.59
N LYS A 31 12.36 -19.69 5.61
CA LYS A 31 11.67 -20.97 5.42
C LYS A 31 10.42 -20.75 4.58
N LEU A 32 9.96 -21.81 3.89
CA LEU A 32 8.76 -21.76 3.04
C LEU A 32 7.55 -21.15 3.77
N ASP A 33 7.26 -21.62 4.99
CA ASP A 33 6.13 -21.11 5.78
C ASP A 33 6.25 -19.63 6.11
N ASP A 34 7.47 -19.13 6.34
CA ASP A 34 7.71 -17.71 6.64
C ASP A 34 7.59 -16.86 5.37
N SER A 35 8.09 -17.38 4.24
CA SER A 35 7.91 -16.76 2.92
C SER A 35 6.43 -16.63 2.55
N LEU A 36 5.61 -17.65 2.85
CA LEU A 36 4.16 -17.60 2.62
C LEU A 36 3.48 -16.52 3.47
N LYS A 37 3.85 -16.40 4.76
CA LYS A 37 3.31 -15.35 5.63
C LYS A 37 3.70 -13.94 5.17
N LEU A 38 4.97 -13.76 4.81
CA LEU A 38 5.47 -12.50 4.26
C LEU A 38 4.72 -12.11 2.98
N TYR A 39 4.48 -13.08 2.10
CA TYR A 39 3.71 -12.86 0.89
C TYR A 39 2.26 -12.44 1.19
N GLU A 40 1.58 -13.14 2.10
CA GLU A 40 0.21 -12.77 2.52
C GLU A 40 0.14 -11.36 3.12
N GLU A 41 1.12 -10.99 3.95
CA GLU A 41 1.23 -9.65 4.51
C GLU A 41 1.48 -8.60 3.42
N GLY A 42 2.36 -8.88 2.47
CA GLY A 42 2.63 -8.02 1.32
C GLY A 42 1.38 -7.78 0.46
N ILE A 43 0.56 -8.81 0.22
CA ILE A 43 -0.71 -8.66 -0.51
C ILE A 43 -1.72 -7.80 0.26
N LYS A 44 -1.77 -7.92 1.59
CA LYS A 44 -2.65 -7.07 2.42
C LYS A 44 -2.23 -5.60 2.33
N LEU A 45 -0.92 -5.32 2.43
CA LEU A 45 -0.39 -3.96 2.30
C LEU A 45 -0.61 -3.40 0.90
N TYR A 46 -0.39 -4.19 -0.16
CA TYR A 46 -0.67 -3.77 -1.53
C TYR A 46 -2.13 -3.33 -1.72
N ARG A 47 -3.08 -4.13 -1.24
CA ARG A 47 -4.51 -3.79 -1.30
C ARG A 47 -4.83 -2.51 -0.52
N TYR A 48 -4.23 -2.37 0.66
CA TYR A 48 -4.41 -1.19 1.50
C TYR A 48 -3.87 0.09 0.84
N CYS A 49 -2.67 0.03 0.27
CA CYS A 49 -2.08 1.15 -0.47
C CYS A 49 -2.97 1.58 -1.64
N ASN A 50 -3.48 0.64 -2.44
CA ASN A 50 -4.42 0.95 -3.52
C ASN A 50 -5.70 1.61 -2.99
N GLU A 51 -6.26 1.14 -1.88
CA GLU A 51 -7.45 1.75 -1.29
C GLU A 51 -7.21 3.21 -0.87
N ILE A 52 -6.01 3.53 -0.36
CA ILE A 52 -5.63 4.92 -0.06
C ILE A 52 -5.54 5.75 -1.35
N LEU A 53 -4.89 5.22 -2.38
CA LEU A 53 -4.73 5.90 -3.66
C LEU A 53 -6.08 6.15 -4.34
N ASP A 54 -6.97 5.16 -4.38
CA ASP A 54 -8.33 5.29 -4.93
C ASP A 54 -9.12 6.41 -4.22
N LYS A 55 -9.00 6.50 -2.89
CA LYS A 55 -9.64 7.57 -2.10
C LYS A 55 -9.03 8.94 -2.39
N ALA A 56 -7.72 9.01 -2.59
CA ALA A 56 -7.02 10.24 -2.93
C ALA A 56 -7.42 10.71 -4.33
N GLU A 57 -7.45 9.81 -5.31
CA GLU A 57 -7.89 10.06 -6.68
C GLU A 57 -9.33 10.56 -6.70
N LEU A 58 -10.27 9.86 -6.06
CA LEU A 58 -11.67 10.28 -5.96
C LEU A 58 -11.81 11.69 -5.36
N LYS A 59 -10.97 12.03 -4.37
CA LYS A 59 -10.99 13.36 -3.76
C LYS A 59 -10.53 14.40 -4.76
N VAL A 60 -9.44 14.16 -5.51
CA VAL A 60 -8.95 15.04 -6.57
C VAL A 60 -9.98 15.19 -7.70
N SER A 61 -10.56 14.10 -8.18
CA SER A 61 -11.60 14.13 -9.22
C SER A 61 -12.80 14.98 -8.81
N LYS A 62 -13.27 14.86 -7.56
CA LYS A 62 -14.37 15.70 -7.05
C LYS A 62 -14.02 17.19 -7.01
N PHE A 63 -12.76 17.55 -6.78
CA PHE A 63 -12.31 18.94 -6.86
C PHE A 63 -12.26 19.45 -8.30
N ASN A 64 -11.84 18.61 -9.25
CA ASN A 64 -11.79 18.93 -10.68
C ASN A 64 -13.20 18.99 -11.31
N ASP A 65 -14.15 18.18 -10.86
CA ASP A 65 -15.55 18.28 -11.32
C ASP A 65 -16.25 19.57 -10.84
N GLN A 66 -15.71 20.21 -9.79
CA GLN A 66 -16.24 21.45 -9.22
C GLN A 66 -15.54 22.72 -9.75
N ASN A 67 -14.41 22.60 -10.45
CA ASN A 67 -13.73 23.69 -11.14
C ASN A 67 -13.36 23.22 -12.54
N GLU A 68 -13.98 23.79 -13.59
CA GLU A 68 -13.62 23.50 -14.98
C GLU A 68 -12.09 23.58 -15.19
N GLU A 69 -11.54 22.45 -15.66
CA GLU A 69 -10.17 22.16 -16.13
C GLU A 69 -9.02 22.04 -15.11
N VAL A 70 -8.56 20.80 -14.89
CA VAL A 70 -7.12 20.49 -14.87
C VAL A 70 -6.87 19.18 -15.64
N GLU A 71 -6.25 19.30 -16.80
CA GLU A 71 -5.72 18.18 -17.58
C GLU A 71 -4.54 17.55 -16.81
N VAL A 72 -4.72 16.33 -16.28
CA VAL A 72 -3.62 15.55 -15.69
C VAL A 72 -3.14 14.58 -16.76
N ASN A 73 -2.13 14.99 -17.52
CA ASN A 73 -1.41 14.10 -18.43
C ASN A 73 -0.42 13.27 -17.62
N ILE A 74 -0.70 11.96 -17.50
CA ILE A 74 0.21 10.92 -17.00
C ILE A 74 1.21 10.56 -18.11
#